data_AF-A0A841M421-F1
#
_entry.id   AF-A0A841M421-F1
#
_cell.length_a   1.000
_cell.length_b   1.000
_cell.length_c   1.000
_cell.angle_alpha   90.00
_cell.angle_beta   90.00
_cell.angle_gamma   90.00
#
_symmetry.space_group_name_H-M   'P 1'
#
loop_
_entity.id
_entity.type
_entity.pdbx_description
1 polymer ?
#
loop_
_entity_poly.entity_id
_entity_poly.type
_entity_poly.pdbx_seq_one_letter_code
_entity_poly.pdbx_strand_id
1 'polypeptide(L)'
;MTRRINTAGLSHIQKWEGKRLTAYQDVAGIWTIGYGHTSAAGAPKVVAGMKINDQEAVRILRADLAKFEKRVTDLVKVPLNDNQYAALVSFDFNTGSLHKSTLLKKLNGGDYGAVPAELMKWVNAGGKRVQGLVNRRAAEAGLWAKGDFVSSNYIAPEQKKDTLLKPELIASAGGLLSGLGGMAAGSSPIQWALAIIMVGAFGIGVYYLIKRMREQSV
;
A
#
# COMPACT_ATOMS: atom_id res chain seq x y z
N MET A 1 14.92 -23.26 -4.71
CA MET A 1 14.90 -22.64 -3.37
C MET A 1 13.46 -22.30 -3.02
N THR A 2 12.99 -22.61 -1.80
CA THR A 2 11.63 -22.26 -1.37
C THR A 2 11.57 -20.77 -1.01
N ARG A 3 10.63 -20.03 -1.59
CA ARG A 3 10.39 -18.61 -1.30
C ARG A 3 10.02 -18.44 0.18
N ARG A 4 10.61 -17.46 0.86
CA ARG A 4 10.28 -17.12 2.25
C ARG A 4 9.41 -15.87 2.29
N ILE A 5 8.56 -15.76 3.32
CA ILE A 5 7.80 -14.53 3.55
C ILE A 5 8.73 -13.38 3.96
N ASN A 6 8.33 -12.17 3.58
CA ASN A 6 9.02 -10.95 3.97
C ASN A 6 8.74 -10.56 5.44
N THR A 7 9.41 -9.51 5.91
CA THR A 7 9.26 -9.01 7.29
C THR A 7 7.83 -8.58 7.60
N ALA A 8 7.15 -7.91 6.66
CA ALA A 8 5.76 -7.49 6.85
C ALA A 8 4.82 -8.67 7.09
N GLY A 9 4.98 -9.74 6.30
CA GLY A 9 4.28 -11.00 6.46
C GLY A 9 4.54 -11.68 7.79
N LEU A 10 5.81 -11.75 8.20
CA LEU A 10 6.18 -12.35 9.47
C LEU A 10 5.55 -11.59 10.65
N SER A 11 5.68 -10.26 10.68
CA SER A 11 5.09 -9.41 11.72
C SER A 11 3.56 -9.52 11.74
N HIS A 12 2.93 -9.65 10.58
CA HIS A 12 1.50 -9.89 10.48
C HIS A 12 1.09 -11.18 11.20
N ILE A 13 1.75 -12.30 10.89
CA ILE A 13 1.45 -13.61 11.50
C ILE A 13 1.69 -13.55 13.01
N GLN A 14 2.81 -13.00 13.46
CA GLN A 14 3.15 -12.86 14.87
C GLN A 14 2.07 -12.12 15.68
N LYS A 15 1.48 -11.08 15.09
CA LYS A 15 0.39 -10.31 15.72
C LYS A 15 -0.86 -11.17 15.96
N TRP A 16 -1.18 -12.07 15.04
CA TRP A 16 -2.41 -12.88 15.09
C TRP A 16 -2.27 -14.15 15.92
N GLU A 17 -1.11 -14.80 15.92
CA GLU A 17 -0.88 -16.01 16.71
C GLU A 17 -0.67 -15.69 18.19
N GLY A 18 -0.09 -14.52 18.48
CA GLY A 18 0.31 -14.15 19.83
C GLY A 18 1.55 -14.92 20.29
N LYS A 19 2.29 -14.34 21.24
CA LYS A 19 3.56 -14.88 21.73
C LYS A 19 3.43 -15.38 23.17
N ARG A 20 3.95 -16.57 23.45
CA ARG A 20 4.08 -17.17 24.79
C ARG A 20 5.47 -17.80 24.94
N LEU A 21 6.32 -17.17 25.75
CA LEU A 21 7.72 -17.60 25.93
C LEU A 21 7.89 -18.77 26.91
N THR A 22 6.84 -19.08 27.68
CA THR A 22 6.79 -20.25 28.57
C THR A 22 5.75 -21.22 28.02
N ALA A 23 6.08 -22.51 28.01
CA ALA A 23 5.15 -23.56 27.59
C ALA A 23 3.88 -23.56 28.46
N TYR A 24 2.74 -23.71 27.81
CA TYR A 24 1.42 -23.79 28.43
C TYR A 24 0.59 -24.89 27.76
N GLN A 25 -0.45 -25.37 28.43
CA GLN A 25 -1.43 -26.27 27.81
C GLN A 25 -2.55 -25.45 27.20
N ASP A 26 -2.89 -25.73 25.95
CA ASP A 26 -4.06 -25.15 25.31
C ASP A 26 -5.36 -25.77 25.85
N VAL A 27 -6.52 -25.37 25.29
CA VAL A 27 -7.84 -25.89 25.69
C VAL A 27 -8.01 -27.39 25.41
N ALA A 28 -7.15 -27.98 24.58
CA ALA A 28 -7.13 -29.41 24.28
C ALA A 28 -6.08 -30.17 25.12
N GLY A 29 -5.39 -29.50 26.07
CA GLY A 29 -4.37 -30.10 26.92
C GLY A 29 -3.00 -30.25 26.25
N ILE A 30 -2.81 -29.70 25.05
CA ILE A 30 -1.58 -29.86 24.26
C ILE A 30 -0.55 -28.81 24.67
N TRP A 31 0.67 -29.26 24.98
CA TRP A 31 1.80 -28.38 25.28
C TRP A 31 2.17 -27.53 24.06
N THR A 32 2.08 -26.22 24.26
CA THR A 32 2.24 -25.20 23.22
C THR A 32 3.21 -24.11 23.68
N ILE A 33 4.04 -23.58 22.78
CA ILE A 33 5.01 -22.50 23.07
C ILE A 33 5.21 -21.58 21.85
N GLY A 34 5.78 -20.40 22.08
CA GLY A 34 6.11 -19.43 21.04
C GLY A 34 4.85 -18.84 20.39
N TYR A 35 4.72 -19.05 19.09
CA TYR A 35 3.60 -18.59 18.25
C TYR A 35 2.67 -19.77 17.88
N GLY A 36 2.29 -20.58 18.86
CA GLY A 36 1.42 -21.75 18.65
C GLY A 36 2.13 -23.05 18.27
N HIS A 37 3.44 -23.16 18.52
CA HIS A 37 4.21 -24.36 18.20
C HIS A 37 3.88 -25.50 19.16
N THR A 38 3.71 -26.70 18.61
CA THR A 38 3.50 -27.94 19.37
C THR A 38 4.46 -29.02 18.89
N SER A 39 4.74 -30.03 19.72
CA SER A 39 5.62 -31.16 19.35
C SER A 39 5.17 -31.92 18.09
N ALA A 40 3.90 -31.81 17.70
CA ALA A 40 3.38 -32.41 16.47
C ALA A 40 3.84 -31.65 15.21
N ALA A 41 4.25 -30.39 15.34
CA ALA A 41 4.83 -29.60 14.25
C ALA A 41 6.29 -29.98 13.96
N GLY A 42 6.95 -30.70 14.86
CA GLY A 42 8.32 -31.17 14.72
C GLY A 42 9.17 -30.80 15.94
N ALA A 43 10.46 -30.60 15.72
CA ALA A 43 11.35 -30.09 16.77
C ALA A 43 11.16 -28.57 16.96
N PRO A 44 11.29 -28.05 18.19
CA PRO A 44 11.58 -28.77 19.43
C PRO A 44 10.35 -29.48 20.03
N LYS A 45 10.57 -30.58 20.76
CA LYS A 45 9.52 -31.18 21.59
C LYS A 45 9.20 -30.24 22.76
N VAL A 46 7.96 -29.77 22.81
CA VAL A 46 7.45 -28.89 23.88
C VAL A 46 7.10 -29.74 25.09
N VAL A 47 7.64 -29.37 26.24
CA VAL A 47 7.44 -30.04 27.54
C VAL A 47 7.10 -29.03 28.63
N ALA A 48 6.53 -29.52 29.73
CA ALA A 48 6.20 -28.71 30.90
C ALA A 48 7.42 -27.93 31.41
N GLY A 49 7.23 -26.65 31.73
CA GLY A 49 8.29 -25.78 32.26
C GLY A 49 9.30 -25.27 31.23
N MET A 50 9.21 -25.68 29.96
CA MET A 50 10.07 -25.18 28.89
C MET A 50 9.91 -23.66 28.73
N LYS A 51 11.03 -22.96 28.59
CA LYS A 51 11.11 -21.52 28.32
C LYS A 51 11.99 -21.27 27.11
N ILE A 52 11.62 -20.27 26.31
CA ILE A 52 12.39 -19.81 25.15
C ILE A 52 12.50 -18.29 25.18
N ASN A 53 13.51 -17.74 24.51
CA ASN A 53 13.59 -16.30 24.27
C ASN A 53 12.91 -15.89 22.96
N ASP A 54 12.86 -14.57 22.70
CA ASP A 54 12.21 -14.03 21.51
C ASP A 54 12.81 -14.50 20.19
N GLN A 55 14.14 -14.59 20.11
CA GLN A 55 14.83 -15.05 18.89
C GLN A 55 14.50 -16.51 18.60
N GLU A 56 14.43 -17.33 19.65
CA GLU A 56 14.05 -18.73 19.55
C GLU A 56 12.60 -18.89 19.10
N ALA A 57 11.67 -18.09 19.65
CA ALA A 57 10.27 -18.10 19.23
C ALA A 57 10.12 -17.75 17.74
N VAL A 58 10.87 -16.76 17.25
CA VAL A 58 10.89 -16.40 15.83
C VAL A 58 11.48 -17.52 14.97
N ARG A 59 12.57 -18.15 15.41
CA ARG A 59 13.21 -19.26 14.70
C ARG A 59 12.27 -20.46 14.57
N ILE A 60 11.57 -20.81 15.65
CA ILE A 60 10.57 -21.88 15.66
C ILE A 60 9.43 -21.53 14.70
N LEU A 61 8.87 -20.32 14.78
CA LEU A 61 7.82 -19.88 13.85
C LEU A 61 8.27 -19.99 12.39
N ARG A 62 9.50 -19.58 12.05
CA ARG A 62 10.02 -19.71 10.68
C ARG A 62 10.13 -21.17 10.23
N ALA A 63 10.49 -22.08 11.13
CA ALA A 63 10.52 -23.51 10.82
C ALA A 63 9.10 -24.04 10.56
N ASP A 64 8.13 -23.67 11.41
CA ASP A 64 6.73 -24.08 11.25
C ASP A 64 6.11 -23.55 9.95
N LEU A 65 6.46 -22.32 9.56
CA LEU A 65 6.00 -21.70 8.33
C LEU A 65 6.52 -22.39 7.06
N ALA A 66 7.65 -23.10 7.13
CA ALA A 66 8.31 -23.65 5.96
C ALA A 66 7.40 -24.59 5.13
N LYS A 67 6.55 -25.39 5.78
CA LYS A 67 5.60 -26.28 5.08
C LYS A 67 4.51 -25.51 4.36
N PHE A 68 4.05 -24.39 4.92
CA PHE A 68 3.02 -23.54 4.34
C PHE A 68 3.58 -22.70 3.20
N GLU A 69 4.78 -22.14 3.37
CA GLU A 69 5.52 -21.47 2.30
C GLU A 69 5.74 -22.40 1.11
N LYS A 70 6.19 -23.64 1.36
CA LYS A 70 6.32 -24.64 0.30
C LYS A 70 4.98 -24.91 -0.37
N ARG A 71 3.91 -25.13 0.40
CA ARG A 71 2.57 -25.40 -0.14
C ARG A 71 2.04 -24.25 -1.00
N VAL A 72 2.21 -22.99 -0.58
CA VAL A 72 1.84 -21.82 -1.40
C VAL A 72 2.66 -21.80 -2.69
N THR A 73 3.98 -22.03 -2.59
CA THR A 73 4.88 -22.08 -3.75
C THR A 73 4.48 -23.16 -4.76
N ASP A 74 4.09 -24.34 -4.29
CA ASP A 74 3.72 -25.47 -5.15
C ASP A 74 2.32 -25.29 -5.79
N LEU A 75 1.38 -24.66 -5.06
CA LEU A 75 -0.02 -24.58 -5.47
C LEU A 75 -0.36 -23.36 -6.32
N VAL A 76 0.30 -22.23 -6.09
CA VAL A 76 0.03 -21.00 -6.82
C VAL A 76 0.78 -21.02 -8.15
N LYS A 77 0.03 -20.82 -9.23
CA LYS A 77 0.51 -20.92 -10.62
C LYS A 77 0.72 -19.56 -11.30
N VAL A 78 0.40 -18.49 -10.60
CA VAL A 78 0.46 -17.11 -11.10
C VAL A 78 1.49 -16.31 -10.29
N PRO A 79 2.12 -15.28 -10.86
CA PRO A 79 3.12 -14.49 -10.14
C PRO A 79 2.50 -13.76 -8.94
N LEU A 80 3.24 -13.70 -7.83
CA LEU A 80 2.81 -12.96 -6.64
C LEU A 80 3.92 -12.01 -6.19
N ASN A 81 3.55 -10.81 -5.77
CA ASN A 81 4.47 -9.98 -4.99
C ASN A 81 4.66 -10.55 -3.57
N ASP A 82 5.63 -10.03 -2.81
CA ASP A 82 5.99 -10.60 -1.50
C ASP A 82 4.88 -10.50 -0.46
N ASN A 83 4.06 -9.44 -0.52
CA ASN A 83 2.97 -9.24 0.43
C ASN A 83 1.76 -10.14 0.10
N GLN A 84 1.46 -10.32 -1.18
CA GLN A 84 0.47 -11.29 -1.66
C GLN A 84 0.85 -12.72 -1.25
N TYR A 85 2.10 -13.11 -1.48
CA TYR A 85 2.63 -14.39 -1.03
C TYR A 85 2.51 -14.56 0.49
N ALA A 86 2.93 -13.57 1.26
CA ALA A 86 2.83 -13.59 2.71
C ALA A 86 1.38 -13.67 3.23
N ALA A 87 0.43 -13.00 2.58
CA ALA A 87 -0.98 -13.07 2.94
C ALA A 87 -1.55 -14.49 2.76
N LEU A 88 -1.19 -15.18 1.66
CA LEU A 88 -1.59 -16.57 1.45
C LEU A 88 -0.94 -17.52 2.45
N VAL A 89 0.34 -17.31 2.80
CA VAL A 89 1.01 -18.09 3.84
C VAL A 89 0.33 -17.88 5.20
N SER A 90 -0.03 -16.65 5.57
CA SER A 90 -0.78 -16.37 6.81
C SER A 90 -2.15 -17.05 6.82
N PHE A 91 -2.88 -16.95 5.71
CA PHE A 91 -4.19 -17.56 5.55
C PHE A 91 -4.11 -19.09 5.71
N ASP A 92 -3.12 -19.70 5.08
CA ASP A 92 -2.93 -21.14 5.06
C ASP A 92 -2.34 -21.67 6.37
N PHE A 93 -1.50 -20.88 7.07
CA PHE A 93 -1.05 -21.17 8.42
C PHE A 93 -2.23 -21.27 9.40
N ASN A 94 -3.20 -20.35 9.26
CA ASN A 94 -4.39 -20.34 10.09
C ASN A 94 -5.40 -21.46 9.78
N THR A 95 -5.61 -21.75 8.50
CA THR A 95 -6.73 -22.62 8.07
C THR A 95 -6.29 -24.02 7.67
N GLY A 96 -5.03 -24.20 7.30
CA GLY A 96 -4.50 -25.42 6.71
C GLY A 96 -5.11 -25.79 5.34
N SER A 97 -5.93 -24.92 4.76
CA SER A 97 -6.96 -25.30 3.79
C SER A 97 -6.85 -24.58 2.44
N LEU A 98 -5.73 -23.90 2.15
CA LEU A 98 -5.55 -23.18 0.88
C LEU A 98 -5.79 -24.07 -0.34
N HIS A 99 -5.30 -25.30 -0.30
CA HIS A 99 -5.41 -26.30 -1.39
C HIS A 99 -6.84 -26.66 -1.81
N LYS A 100 -7.84 -26.46 -0.94
CA LYS A 100 -9.26 -26.72 -1.23
C LYS A 100 -10.08 -25.45 -1.45
N SER A 101 -9.44 -24.29 -1.40
CA SER A 101 -10.15 -23.01 -1.39
C SER A 101 -10.57 -22.57 -2.80
N THR A 102 -11.78 -22.00 -2.89
CA THR A 102 -12.22 -21.26 -4.09
C THR A 102 -11.29 -20.08 -4.36
N LEU A 103 -10.69 -19.49 -3.32
CA LEU A 103 -9.64 -18.48 -3.40
C LEU A 103 -8.50 -18.92 -4.32
N LEU A 104 -7.89 -20.08 -4.06
CA LEU A 104 -6.78 -20.60 -4.86
C LEU A 104 -7.20 -20.85 -6.31
N LYS A 105 -8.41 -21.40 -6.52
CA LYS A 105 -8.95 -21.65 -7.87
C LYS A 105 -9.08 -20.35 -8.66
N LYS A 106 -9.64 -19.30 -8.06
CA LYS A 106 -9.80 -17.99 -8.70
C LYS A 106 -8.46 -17.31 -8.96
N LEU A 107 -7.57 -17.31 -7.97
CA LEU A 107 -6.22 -16.75 -8.11
C LEU A 107 -5.45 -17.42 -9.25
N ASN A 108 -5.45 -18.75 -9.32
CA ASN A 108 -4.78 -19.48 -10.39
C ASN A 108 -5.45 -19.28 -11.77
N GLY A 109 -6.69 -18.79 -11.80
CA GLY A 109 -7.36 -18.30 -13.02
C GLY A 109 -7.00 -16.86 -13.39
N GLY A 110 -6.10 -16.20 -12.64
CA GLY A 110 -5.68 -14.82 -12.87
C GLY A 110 -6.55 -13.77 -12.18
N ASP A 111 -7.54 -14.17 -11.38
CA ASP A 111 -8.43 -13.23 -10.67
C ASP A 111 -7.84 -12.85 -9.30
N TYR A 112 -6.87 -11.93 -9.34
CA TYR A 112 -6.26 -11.36 -8.12
C TYR A 112 -7.26 -10.54 -7.30
N GLY A 113 -8.20 -9.86 -7.98
CA GLY A 113 -9.19 -8.98 -7.38
C GLY A 113 -10.20 -9.72 -6.51
N ALA A 114 -10.47 -11.00 -6.80
CA ALA A 114 -11.35 -11.81 -5.97
C ALA A 114 -10.74 -12.24 -4.63
N VAL A 115 -9.42 -12.21 -4.46
CA VAL A 115 -8.75 -12.79 -3.28
C VAL A 115 -9.24 -12.16 -1.96
N PRO A 116 -9.32 -10.83 -1.79
CA PRO A 116 -9.87 -10.21 -0.58
C PRO A 116 -11.28 -10.68 -0.23
N ALA A 117 -12.17 -10.79 -1.22
CA ALA A 117 -13.54 -11.23 -1.00
C ALA A 117 -13.61 -12.72 -0.64
N GLU A 118 -12.76 -13.55 -1.24
CA GLU A 118 -12.68 -14.98 -0.90
C GLU A 118 -12.09 -15.21 0.50
N LEU A 119 -11.12 -14.41 0.95
CA LEU A 119 -10.61 -14.46 2.33
C LEU A 119 -11.75 -14.25 3.35
N MET A 120 -12.63 -13.29 3.09
CA MET A 120 -13.74 -12.94 3.98
C MET A 120 -14.82 -14.02 4.13
N LYS A 121 -14.79 -15.08 3.31
CA LYS A 121 -15.65 -16.25 3.49
C LYS A 121 -15.16 -17.18 4.60
N TRP A 122 -13.89 -17.05 5.01
CA TRP A 122 -13.26 -17.88 6.04
C TRP A 122 -13.26 -17.21 7.41
N VAL A 123 -14.44 -16.81 7.86
CA VAL A 123 -14.65 -16.05 9.12
C VAL A 123 -15.53 -16.77 10.13
N ASN A 124 -15.88 -18.03 9.85
CA ASN A 124 -16.75 -18.84 10.70
C ASN A 124 -15.93 -19.93 11.41
N ALA A 125 -16.24 -20.17 12.69
CA ALA A 125 -15.77 -21.33 13.45
C ALA A 125 -16.95 -21.92 14.23
N GLY A 126 -17.06 -23.25 14.28
CA GLY A 126 -18.21 -23.91 14.90
C GLY A 126 -19.57 -23.49 14.30
N GLY A 127 -19.61 -23.19 13.00
CA GLY A 127 -20.82 -22.74 12.31
C GLY A 127 -21.23 -21.28 12.56
N LYS A 128 -20.51 -20.53 13.41
CA LYS A 128 -20.82 -19.13 13.74
C LYS A 128 -19.74 -18.19 13.25
N ARG A 129 -20.13 -16.98 12.86
CA ARG A 129 -19.21 -15.91 12.50
C ARG A 129 -18.42 -15.47 13.74
N VAL A 130 -17.10 -15.40 13.62
CA VAL A 130 -16.19 -15.02 14.71
C VAL A 130 -15.50 -13.71 14.37
N GLN A 131 -15.71 -12.68 15.19
CA GLN A 131 -15.16 -11.34 14.93
C GLN A 131 -13.62 -11.33 14.83
N GLY A 132 -12.93 -12.15 15.62
CA GLY A 132 -11.47 -12.29 15.52
C GLY A 132 -11.01 -12.76 14.14
N LEU A 133 -11.73 -13.72 13.53
CA LEU A 133 -11.43 -14.19 12.17
C LEU A 133 -11.77 -13.12 11.12
N VAL A 134 -12.87 -12.39 11.29
CA VAL A 134 -13.21 -11.24 10.43
C VAL A 134 -12.06 -10.24 10.41
N ASN A 135 -11.58 -9.84 11.57
CA ASN A 135 -10.48 -8.89 11.68
C ASN A 135 -9.18 -9.43 11.07
N ARG A 136 -8.90 -10.73 11.25
CA ARG A 136 -7.74 -11.41 10.65
C ARG A 136 -7.80 -11.41 9.13
N ARG A 137 -8.92 -11.85 8.55
CA ARG A 137 -9.12 -11.88 7.09
C ARG A 137 -9.07 -10.48 6.48
N ALA A 138 -9.63 -9.48 7.15
CA ALA A 138 -9.52 -8.08 6.74
C ALA A 138 -8.06 -7.59 6.74
N ALA A 139 -7.28 -7.95 7.77
CA ALA A 139 -5.87 -7.58 7.84
C ALA A 139 -5.03 -8.32 6.78
N GLU A 140 -5.34 -9.57 6.46
CA GLU A 140 -4.68 -10.32 5.38
C GLU A 140 -5.00 -9.73 4.01
N ALA A 141 -6.26 -9.32 3.78
CA ALA A 141 -6.65 -8.56 2.60
C ALA A 141 -5.92 -7.20 2.53
N GLY A 142 -5.74 -6.53 3.66
CA GLY A 142 -4.94 -5.32 3.75
C GLY A 142 -3.46 -5.56 3.43
N LEU A 143 -2.89 -6.68 3.88
CA LEU A 143 -1.52 -7.08 3.52
C LEU A 143 -1.43 -7.39 2.02
N TRP A 144 -2.40 -8.12 1.45
CA TRP A 144 -2.48 -8.45 0.03
C TRP A 144 -2.44 -7.19 -0.85
N ALA A 145 -3.23 -6.17 -0.50
CA ALA A 145 -3.30 -4.91 -1.22
C ALA A 145 -2.09 -3.99 -0.95
N LYS A 146 -1.40 -4.17 0.19
CA LYS A 146 -0.19 -3.42 0.52
C LYS A 146 0.91 -3.89 -0.40
N GLY A 147 1.23 -3.11 -1.43
CA GLY A 147 2.12 -3.56 -2.51
C GLY A 147 1.51 -3.41 -3.89
N ASP A 148 0.22 -3.06 -3.97
CA ASP A 148 -0.44 -2.58 -5.18
C ASP A 148 -0.01 -1.14 -5.57
N PHE A 149 1.22 -0.73 -5.21
CA PHE A 149 2.06 -0.11 -6.25
C PHE A 149 2.49 -1.22 -7.22
N VAL A 150 1.50 -1.80 -7.88
CA VAL A 150 1.66 -2.30 -9.22
C VAL A 150 2.27 -1.11 -9.95
N SER A 151 3.42 -1.30 -10.61
CA SER A 151 3.67 -0.49 -11.78
C SER A 151 2.36 -0.57 -12.54
N SER A 152 1.56 0.50 -12.56
CA SER A 152 0.62 0.65 -13.64
C SER A 152 1.46 0.32 -14.89
N ASN A 153 0.90 -0.39 -15.87
CA ASN A 153 1.35 -0.02 -17.19
C ASN A 153 1.18 1.50 -17.18
N TYR A 154 2.30 2.21 -17.09
CA TYR A 154 2.33 3.66 -16.99
C TYR A 154 1.84 4.08 -18.37
N ILE A 155 0.52 4.06 -18.56
CA ILE A 155 -0.12 4.96 -19.49
C ILE A 155 0.14 6.28 -18.80
N ALA A 156 1.19 6.96 -19.25
CA ALA A 156 1.41 8.34 -18.88
C ALA A 156 0.05 9.00 -19.02
N PRO A 157 -0.51 9.60 -17.95
CA PRO A 157 -1.77 10.31 -18.07
C PRO A 157 -1.59 11.23 -19.27
N GLU A 158 -2.48 11.13 -20.26
CA GLU A 158 -2.46 12.06 -21.38
C GLU A 158 -2.45 13.43 -20.73
N GLN A 159 -1.33 14.13 -20.87
CA GLN A 159 -1.22 15.48 -20.36
C GLN A 159 -2.27 16.24 -21.15
N LYS A 160 -3.43 16.44 -20.53
CA LYS A 160 -4.36 17.45 -20.99
C LYS A 160 -3.51 18.71 -20.96
N LYS A 161 -3.01 19.12 -22.14
CA LYS A 161 -2.27 20.37 -22.29
C LYS A 161 -3.17 21.38 -21.62
N ASP A 162 -2.75 21.86 -20.45
CA ASP A 162 -3.40 22.99 -19.83
C ASP A 162 -3.43 24.03 -20.93
N THR A 163 -4.63 24.34 -21.40
CA THR A 163 -4.82 25.27 -22.48
C THR A 163 -4.17 26.55 -21.99
N LEU A 164 -2.98 26.84 -22.53
CA LEU A 164 -2.03 27.80 -21.99
C LEU A 164 -2.55 29.25 -22.06
N LEU A 165 -3.77 29.41 -22.56
CA LEU A 165 -4.57 30.61 -22.59
C LEU A 165 -5.93 30.29 -21.96
N LYS A 166 -6.04 30.46 -20.65
CA LYS A 166 -7.35 30.53 -19.99
C LYS A 166 -8.07 31.79 -20.50
N PRO A 167 -9.35 31.72 -20.94
CA PRO A 167 -10.07 32.88 -21.47
C PRO A 167 -10.12 34.06 -20.48
N GLU A 168 -10.06 33.76 -19.18
CA GLU A 168 -10.04 34.74 -18.09
C GLU A 168 -8.77 35.62 -18.09
N LEU A 169 -7.62 35.05 -18.51
CA LEU A 169 -6.36 35.79 -18.66
C LEU A 169 -6.42 36.74 -19.87
N ILE A 170 -7.01 36.31 -20.99
CA ILE A 170 -7.21 37.17 -22.18
C ILE A 170 -8.17 38.32 -21.85
N ALA A 171 -9.23 38.05 -21.08
CA ALA A 171 -10.16 39.09 -20.62
C ALA A 171 -9.46 40.14 -19.74
N SER A 172 -8.60 39.72 -18.80
CA SER A 172 -7.83 40.65 -17.97
C SER A 172 -6.78 41.46 -18.76
N ALA A 173 -6.12 40.84 -19.75
CA ALA A 173 -5.15 41.54 -20.59
C ALA A 173 -5.83 42.52 -21.56
N GLY A 174 -6.99 42.16 -22.12
CA GLY A 174 -7.80 43.04 -22.95
C GLY A 174 -8.35 44.25 -22.18
N GLY A 175 -8.76 44.04 -20.92
CA GLY A 175 -9.20 45.12 -20.03
C GLY A 175 -8.07 46.11 -19.66
N LEU A 176 -6.85 45.60 -19.43
CA LEU A 176 -5.68 46.44 -19.15
C LEU A 176 -5.23 47.26 -20.38
N LEU A 177 -5.30 46.68 -21.58
CA LEU A 177 -4.96 47.39 -22.82
C LEU A 177 -6.00 48.46 -23.22
N SER A 178 -7.28 48.20 -22.97
CA SER A 178 -8.34 49.18 -23.22
C SER A 178 -8.33 50.35 -22.21
N GLY A 179 -7.89 50.11 -20.97
CA GLY A 179 -7.61 51.18 -19.99
C GLY A 179 -6.50 52.14 -20.41
N LEU A 180 -5.49 51.66 -21.14
CA LEU A 180 -4.40 52.50 -21.67
C LEU A 180 -4.82 53.31 -22.90
N GLY A 181 -5.73 52.79 -23.74
CA GLY A 181 -6.25 53.50 -24.91
C GLY A 181 -7.09 54.74 -24.58
N GLY A 182 -7.80 54.73 -23.46
CA GLY A 182 -8.61 55.86 -23.00
C GLY A 182 -7.79 57.10 -22.59
N MET A 183 -6.49 56.95 -22.32
CA MET A 183 -5.61 58.05 -21.90
C MET A 183 -4.92 58.79 -23.04
N ALA A 184 -5.12 58.36 -24.29
CA ALA A 184 -4.55 58.99 -25.49
C ALA A 184 -5.47 60.06 -26.13
N ALA A 185 -6.63 60.37 -25.54
CA ALA A 185 -7.56 61.38 -26.06
C ALA A 185 -7.25 62.82 -25.60
N GLY A 186 -6.12 63.06 -24.93
CA GLY A 186 -5.68 64.40 -24.52
C GLY A 186 -4.18 64.60 -24.72
N SER A 187 -3.78 65.78 -25.17
CA SER A 187 -2.40 66.17 -25.49
C SER A 187 -1.80 67.08 -24.41
N SER A 188 -2.04 66.77 -23.13
CA SER A 188 -1.46 67.55 -22.03
C SER A 188 -0.08 67.01 -21.62
N PRO A 189 0.92 67.86 -21.31
CA PRO A 189 2.25 67.42 -20.84
C PRO A 189 2.23 66.48 -19.63
N ILE A 190 1.25 66.64 -18.74
CA ILE A 190 1.07 65.77 -17.56
C ILE A 190 0.70 64.33 -17.95
N GLN A 191 0.00 64.13 -19.08
CA GLN A 191 -0.38 62.80 -19.55
C GLN A 191 0.81 62.03 -20.11
N TRP A 192 1.73 62.71 -20.81
CA TRP A 192 2.99 62.11 -21.24
C TRP A 192 3.88 61.70 -20.07
N ALA A 193 3.92 62.52 -19.00
CA ALA A 193 4.64 62.16 -17.78
C ALA A 193 4.05 60.90 -17.12
N LEU A 194 2.72 60.79 -17.02
CA LEU A 194 2.07 59.60 -16.49
C LEU A 194 2.26 58.36 -17.38
N ALA A 195 2.22 58.52 -18.71
CA ALA A 195 2.45 57.44 -19.65
C ALA A 195 3.88 56.87 -19.52
N ILE A 196 4.89 57.73 -19.38
CA ILE A 196 6.28 57.29 -19.19
C ILE A 196 6.45 56.51 -17.87
N ILE A 197 5.82 56.98 -16.78
CA ILE A 197 5.85 56.29 -15.48
C ILE A 197 5.19 54.91 -15.58
N MET A 198 4.03 54.81 -16.25
CA MET A 198 3.30 53.56 -16.44
C MET A 198 4.09 52.54 -17.26
N VAL A 199 4.73 52.97 -18.35
CA VAL A 199 5.58 52.11 -19.18
C VAL A 199 6.81 51.63 -18.38
N GLY A 200 7.43 52.51 -17.59
CA GLY A 200 8.53 52.16 -16.71
C GLY A 200 8.15 51.12 -15.66
N ALA A 201 7.03 51.32 -14.97
CA ALA A 201 6.52 50.37 -13.96
C ALA A 201 6.17 49.01 -14.57
N PHE A 202 5.58 48.99 -15.77
CA PHE A 202 5.28 47.75 -16.49
C PHE A 202 6.57 47.00 -16.88
N GLY A 203 7.58 47.70 -17.39
CA GLY A 203 8.88 47.11 -17.72
C GLY A 203 9.58 46.48 -16.51
N ILE A 204 9.52 47.14 -15.35
CA ILE A 204 10.05 46.62 -14.08
C ILE A 204 9.28 45.36 -13.66
N GLY A 205 7.95 45.36 -13.75
CA GLY A 205 7.12 44.19 -13.43
C GLY A 205 7.46 42.98 -14.30
N VAL A 206 7.61 43.19 -15.61
CA VAL A 206 8.02 42.14 -16.56
C VAL A 206 9.41 41.61 -16.22
N TYR A 207 10.37 42.48 -15.87
CA TYR A 207 11.71 42.07 -15.46
C TYR A 207 11.68 41.14 -14.22
N TYR A 208 10.93 41.50 -13.19
CA TYR A 208 10.81 40.66 -11.98
C TYR A 208 10.10 39.33 -12.25
N LEU A 209 9.12 39.32 -13.15
CA LEU A 209 8.44 38.08 -13.55
C LEU A 209 9.39 37.11 -14.27
N ILE A 210 10.18 37.63 -15.22
CA ILE A 210 11.19 36.83 -15.94
C ILE A 210 12.26 36.30 -14.98
N LYS A 211 12.72 37.15 -14.04
CA LYS A 211 13.69 36.74 -13.02
C LYS A 211 13.13 35.59 -12.16
N ARG A 212 11.88 35.71 -11.69
CA ARG A 212 11.22 34.66 -10.89
C ARG A 212 11.07 33.35 -11.65
N MET A 213 10.73 33.38 -12.94
CA MET A 213 10.63 32.16 -13.76
C MET A 213 11.99 31.47 -13.95
N ARG A 214 13.08 32.24 -14.05
CA ARG A 214 14.44 31.69 -14.15
C ARG A 214 14.90 31.06 -12.84
N GLU A 215 14.49 31.59 -11.69
CA GLU A 215 14.81 31.03 -10.37
C GLU A 215 14.05 29.72 -10.06
N GLN A 216 12.87 29.50 -10.65
CA GLN A 216 12.10 28.25 -10.46
C GLN A 216 12.49 27.11 -11.41
N SER A 217 13.42 27.34 -12.34
CA SER A 217 13.91 26.34 -13.31
C SER A 217 15.27 25.73 -12.95
N VAL A 218 15.71 25.90 -11.70
CA VAL A 218 16.87 25.25 -11.06
C VAL A 218 16.38 24.43 -9.88
#